data_AF-A0AAN9I3P7-F1
#
_entry.id   AF-A0AAN9I3P7-F1
#
_cell.length_a   1.000
_cell.length_b   1.000
_cell.length_c   1.000
_cell.angle_alpha   90.00
_cell.angle_beta   90.00
_cell.angle_gamma   90.00
#
_symmetry.space_group_name_H-M   'P 1'
#
loop_
_entity.id
_entity.type
_entity.pdbx_description
1 polymer ?
#
loop_
_entity_poly.entity_id
_entity_poly.type
_entity_poly.pdbx_seq_one_letter_code
_entity_poly.pdbx_strand_id
1 'polypeptide(L)'
;MNLIGTLSVYVAICKHERVPLRFPGPKAAWECHSSASDSDLIAEQHIWAVVDPYARNQAFNCSNGDVFKWKHMWQVLAEQFRIEEYECEECSNLQLSELMKDNGPAWDEIGKENQLLPTKLEEVGEW
;
A
#
# COMPACT_ATOMS: atom_id res chain seq x y z
N MET A 1 -6.07 8.58 1.59
CA MET A 1 -5.59 7.49 0.72
C MET A 1 -4.98 6.39 1.56
N ASN A 2 -5.42 5.15 1.36
CA ASN A 2 -4.83 3.96 1.98
C ASN A 2 -3.97 3.21 0.96
N LEU A 3 -2.70 3.62 0.85
CA LEU A 3 -1.77 3.04 -0.12
C LEU A 3 -1.45 1.57 0.17
N ILE A 4 -1.27 1.20 1.44
CA ILE A 4 -0.95 -0.18 1.82
C ILE A 4 -2.12 -1.13 1.53
N GLY A 5 -3.37 -0.68 1.74
CA GLY A 5 -4.55 -1.42 1.32
C GLY A 5 -4.56 -1.69 -0.19
N THR A 6 -4.32 -0.65 -0.99
CA THR A 6 -4.23 -0.75 -2.46
C THR A 6 -3.16 -1.76 -2.89
N LEU A 7 -1.96 -1.68 -2.29
CA LEU A 7 -0.87 -2.62 -2.59
C LEU A 7 -1.18 -4.05 -2.13
N SER A 8 -1.89 -4.23 -1.02
CA SER A 8 -2.27 -5.55 -0.51
C SER A 8 -3.20 -6.28 -1.48
N VAL A 9 -4.12 -5.55 -2.13
CA VAL A 9 -5.00 -6.08 -3.18
C VAL A 9 -4.20 -6.49 -4.41
N TYR A 10 -3.27 -5.65 -4.86
CA TYR A 10 -2.35 -5.98 -5.95
C TYR A 10 -1.53 -7.25 -5.67
N VAL A 11 -0.93 -7.33 -4.48
CA VAL A 11 -0.14 -8.50 -4.06
C VAL A 11 -1.00 -9.76 -3.98
N ALA A 12 -2.23 -9.65 -3.47
CA ALA A 12 -3.19 -10.76 -3.42
C ALA A 12 -3.50 -11.31 -4.82
N ILE A 13 -3.69 -10.42 -5.79
CA ILE A 13 -3.93 -10.81 -7.19
C ILE A 13 -2.69 -11.46 -7.80
N CYS A 14 -1.50 -10.89 -7.61
CA CYS A 14 -0.26 -11.54 -8.08
C CYS A 14 -0.10 -12.96 -7.53
N LYS A 15 -0.43 -13.16 -6.24
CA LYS A 15 -0.42 -14.48 -5.62
C LYS A 15 -1.45 -15.43 -6.24
N HIS A 16 -2.67 -14.96 -6.46
CA HIS A 16 -3.75 -15.74 -7.06
C HIS A 16 -3.38 -16.24 -8.45
N GLU A 17 -2.83 -15.34 -9.27
CA GLU A 17 -2.44 -15.61 -10.66
C GLU A 17 -1.08 -16.31 -10.79
N ARG A 18 -0.34 -16.45 -9.67
CA ARG A 18 1.01 -17.04 -9.61
C ARG A 18 1.99 -16.32 -10.52
N VAL A 19 1.92 -14.98 -10.54
CA VAL A 19 2.85 -14.13 -11.26
C VAL A 19 3.83 -13.45 -10.29
N PRO A 20 5.04 -13.10 -10.74
CA PRO A 20 6.01 -12.39 -9.90
C PRO A 20 5.47 -11.06 -9.36
N LEU A 21 5.81 -10.73 -8.12
CA LEU A 21 5.43 -9.46 -7.49
C LEU A 21 6.38 -8.34 -7.94
N ARG A 22 5.98 -7.58 -8.96
CA ARG A 22 6.77 -6.50 -9.55
C ARG A 22 6.48 -5.16 -8.88
N PHE A 23 7.52 -4.39 -8.57
CA PHE A 23 7.33 -3.04 -8.02
C PHE A 23 6.77 -2.06 -9.07
N PRO A 24 5.57 -1.48 -8.87
CA PRO A 24 4.91 -0.61 -9.85
C PRO A 24 5.35 0.85 -9.66
N GLY A 25 6.63 1.14 -9.88
CA GLY A 25 7.16 2.48 -9.70
C GLY A 25 8.61 2.66 -10.13
N PRO A 26 9.08 3.93 -10.20
CA PRO A 26 10.43 4.23 -10.65
C PRO A 26 11.48 3.80 -9.63
N LYS A 27 12.69 3.49 -10.12
CA LYS A 27 13.85 3.15 -9.27
C LYS A 27 14.16 4.20 -8.20
N ALA A 28 13.84 5.47 -8.47
CA ALA A 28 14.01 6.54 -7.49
C ALA A 28 13.15 6.30 -6.23
N ALA A 29 11.89 5.86 -6.38
CA ALA A 29 11.02 5.54 -5.25
C ALA A 29 11.48 4.27 -4.51
N TRP A 30 11.99 3.29 -5.26
CA TRP A 30 12.53 2.04 -4.70
C TRP A 30 13.72 2.28 -3.73
N GLU A 31 14.63 3.18 -4.11
CA GLU A 31 15.88 3.42 -3.38
C GLU A 31 15.84 4.59 -2.38
N CYS A 32 14.90 5.52 -2.53
CA CYS A 32 14.81 6.70 -1.66
C CYS A 32 14.28 6.35 -0.26
N HIS A 33 14.54 7.25 0.67
CA HIS A 33 13.89 7.22 1.98
C HIS A 33 12.48 7.79 1.83
N SER A 34 11.51 7.01 2.28
CA SER A 34 10.10 7.38 2.38
C SER A 34 9.73 7.49 3.86
N SER A 35 8.73 8.31 4.17
CA SER A 35 8.06 8.32 5.46
C SER A 35 6.57 8.05 5.24
N ALA A 36 5.89 7.63 6.30
CA ALA A 36 4.46 7.39 6.29
C ALA A 36 3.83 8.00 7.55
N SER A 37 2.51 7.99 7.57
CA SER A 37 1.70 8.45 8.68
C SER A 37 0.65 7.38 8.95
N ASP A 38 0.78 6.72 10.09
CA ASP A 38 -0.18 5.74 10.57
C ASP A 38 -1.53 6.41 10.86
N SER A 39 -2.63 5.73 10.54
CA SER A 39 -3.97 6.29 10.71
C SER A 39 -4.35 6.54 12.17
N ASP A 40 -3.90 5.67 13.07
CA ASP A 40 -4.16 5.80 14.49
C ASP A 40 -3.31 6.94 15.06
N LEU A 41 -2.05 7.07 14.64
CA LEU A 41 -1.20 8.21 15.01
C LEU A 41 -1.78 9.55 14.52
N ILE A 42 -2.33 9.59 13.31
CA ILE A 42 -3.04 10.78 12.81
C ILE A 42 -4.26 11.10 13.70
N ALA A 43 -5.04 10.08 14.09
CA ALA A 43 -6.18 10.27 14.98
C ALA A 43 -5.75 10.77 16.36
N GLU A 44 -4.64 10.25 16.90
CA GLU A 44 -4.03 10.72 18.14
C GLU A 44 -3.57 12.17 18.02
N GLN A 45 -2.95 12.57 16.90
CA GLN A 45 -2.55 13.96 16.68
C GLN A 45 -3.76 14.89 16.58
N HIS A 46 -4.87 14.45 15.97
CA HIS A 46 -6.12 15.22 15.95
C HIS A 46 -6.69 15.40 17.36
N ILE A 47 -6.72 14.33 18.18
CA ILE A 47 -7.17 14.42 19.58
C ILE A 47 -6.27 15.40 20.35
N TRP A 48 -4.96 15.24 20.24
CA TRP A 48 -3.97 16.12 20.88
C TRP A 48 -4.21 17.60 20.51
N ALA A 49 -4.38 17.90 19.23
CA ALA A 49 -4.56 19.27 18.74
C ALA A 49 -5.83 19.94 19.28
N VAL A 50 -6.87 19.17 19.61
CA VAL A 50 -8.12 19.68 20.19
C VAL A 50 -7.99 19.94 21.70
N VAL A 51 -7.21 19.13 22.42
CA VAL A 51 -7.14 19.19 23.89
C VAL A 51 -5.99 20.03 24.44
N ASP A 52 -4.89 20.16 23.69
CA ASP A 52 -3.68 20.86 24.14
C ASP A 52 -3.75 22.37 23.81
N PRO A 53 -3.68 23.27 24.81
CA PRO A 53 -3.65 24.72 24.58
C PRO A 53 -2.49 25.18 23.70
N TYR A 54 -1.34 24.50 23.72
CA TYR A 54 -0.16 24.85 22.93
C TYR A 54 -0.29 24.48 21.45
N ALA A 55 -1.23 23.59 21.11
CA ALA A 55 -1.48 23.17 19.74
C ALA A 55 -2.46 24.08 18.98
N ARG A 56 -3.10 25.04 19.66
CA ARG A 56 -4.17 25.87 19.08
C ARG A 56 -3.67 26.77 17.95
N ASN A 57 -4.48 26.87 16.89
CA ASN A 57 -4.25 27.73 15.73
C ASN A 57 -2.90 27.48 15.02
N GLN A 58 -2.43 26.23 15.04
CA GLN A 58 -1.20 25.83 14.38
C GLN A 58 -1.49 24.82 13.27
N ALA A 59 -0.60 24.78 12.28
CA ALA A 59 -0.52 23.70 11.31
C ALA A 59 0.68 22.80 11.68
N PHE A 60 0.43 21.52 11.90
CA PHE A 60 1.46 20.53 12.24
C PHE A 60 1.51 19.43 11.19
N ASN A 61 2.71 19.03 10.80
CA ASN A 61 2.92 17.80 10.04
C ASN A 61 2.74 16.59 10.98
N CYS A 62 2.24 15.47 10.44
CA CYS A 62 2.13 14.20 11.15
C CYS A 62 2.88 13.14 10.36
N SER A 63 3.89 12.50 10.95
CA SER A 63 4.56 11.32 10.41
C SER A 63 4.96 10.38 11.54
N ASN A 64 5.28 9.13 11.22
CA ASN A 64 5.66 8.11 12.21
C ASN A 64 6.96 8.41 12.97
N GLY A 65 7.71 9.43 12.56
CA GLY A 65 8.99 9.81 13.18
C GLY A 65 10.19 9.00 12.68
N ASP A 66 9.99 8.07 11.74
CA ASP A 66 11.04 7.26 11.11
C ASP A 66 11.00 7.35 9.57
N VAL A 67 11.91 6.62 8.93
CA VAL A 67 11.99 6.48 7.47
C VAL A 67 12.19 5.01 7.10
N PHE A 68 11.65 4.63 5.94
CA PHE A 68 11.83 3.31 5.35
C PHE A 68 12.23 3.44 3.87
N LYS A 69 12.56 2.31 3.24
CA LYS A 69 12.75 2.21 1.80
C LYS A 69 11.73 1.24 1.23
N TRP A 70 11.15 1.57 0.08
CA TRP A 70 10.17 0.71 -0.57
C TRP A 70 10.73 -0.68 -0.85
N LYS A 71 12.04 -0.81 -1.13
CA LYS A 71 12.68 -2.12 -1.31
C LYS A 71 12.55 -3.06 -0.10
N HIS A 72 12.63 -2.53 1.12
CA HIS A 72 12.46 -3.32 2.33
C HIS A 72 10.98 -3.60 2.60
N MET A 73 10.11 -2.60 2.37
CA MET A 73 8.66 -2.79 2.51
C MET A 73 8.13 -3.84 1.53
N TRP A 74 8.68 -3.89 0.31
CA TRP A 74 8.29 -4.85 -0.71
C TRP A 74 8.62 -6.28 -0.32
N GLN A 75 9.79 -6.49 0.29
CA GLN A 75 10.14 -7.77 0.89
C GLN A 75 9.13 -8.15 1.99
N VAL A 76 8.78 -7.21 2.88
CA VAL A 76 7.77 -7.47 3.92
C VAL A 76 6.43 -7.89 3.31
N LEU A 77 5.95 -7.19 2.27
CA LEU A 77 4.71 -7.56 1.57
C LEU A 77 4.79 -8.95 0.94
N ALA A 78 5.89 -9.26 0.24
CA ALA A 78 6.10 -10.57 -0.36
C ALA A 78 6.08 -11.68 0.70
N GLU A 79 6.76 -11.48 1.83
CA GLU A 79 6.79 -12.42 2.95
C GLU A 79 5.40 -12.63 3.58
N GLN A 80 4.64 -11.55 3.82
CA GLN A 80 3.28 -11.65 4.37
C GLN A 80 2.35 -12.48 3.47
N PHE A 81 2.48 -12.33 2.14
CA PHE A 81 1.68 -13.07 1.18
C PHE A 81 2.33 -14.40 0.75
N ARG A 82 3.55 -14.70 1.21
CA ARG A 82 4.33 -15.91 0.86
C ARG A 82 4.61 -16.02 -0.63
N ILE A 83 5.05 -14.92 -1.24
CA ILE A 83 5.52 -14.86 -2.63
C ILE A 83 7.05 -14.91 -2.61
N GLU A 84 7.64 -15.86 -3.34
CA GLU A 84 9.10 -16.03 -3.41
C GLU A 84 9.74 -15.13 -4.47
N GLU A 85 9.06 -14.91 -5.59
CA GLU A 85 9.53 -14.10 -6.71
C GLU A 85 9.02 -12.66 -6.57
N TYR A 86 9.83 -11.80 -5.96
CA TYR A 86 9.57 -10.35 -5.86
C TYR A 86 10.79 -9.56 -6.34
N GLU A 87 10.60 -8.71 -7.34
CA GLU A 87 11.74 -8.06 -8.03
C GLU A 87 11.46 -6.61 -8.43
N CYS A 88 12.55 -5.86 -8.51
CA CYS A 88 12.70 -4.60 -9.25
C CYS A 88 13.89 -4.81 -10.23
N GLU A 89 13.84 -5.85 -11.08
CA GLU A 89 14.94 -6.13 -12.00
C GLU A 89 15.17 -4.97 -12.98
N GLU A 90 14.10 -4.30 -13.38
CA GLU A 90 14.13 -2.99 -14.01
C GLU A 90 12.87 -2.27 -13.53
N CYS A 91 12.93 -1.52 -12.41
CA CYS A 91 11.83 -0.70 -11.92
C CYS A 91 11.29 0.17 -13.08
N SER A 92 10.31 -0.40 -13.78
CA SER A 92 9.76 0.10 -15.00
C SER A 92 8.74 1.14 -14.60
N ASN A 93 8.44 2.09 -15.49
CA ASN A 93 7.36 3.03 -15.25
C ASN A 93 5.99 2.33 -15.42
N LEU A 94 5.85 1.12 -14.88
CA LEU A 94 4.59 0.39 -14.78
C LEU A 94 3.69 1.17 -13.85
N GLN A 95 2.51 1.50 -14.35
CA GLN A 95 1.48 2.13 -13.56
C GLN A 95 0.58 1.05 -12.99
N LEU A 96 0.31 1.13 -11.69
CA LEU A 96 -0.58 0.20 -11.02
C LEU A 96 -1.99 0.23 -11.63
N SER A 97 -2.45 1.41 -12.08
CA SER A 97 -3.70 1.60 -12.83
C SER A 97 -3.83 0.66 -14.03
N GLU A 98 -2.78 0.55 -14.84
CA GLU A 98 -2.79 -0.29 -16.04
C GLU A 98 -2.70 -1.78 -15.69
N LEU A 99 -1.91 -2.14 -14.67
CA LEU A 99 -1.82 -3.51 -14.20
C LEU A 99 -3.15 -4.04 -13.64
N MET A 100 -3.99 -3.16 -13.10
CA MET A 100 -5.19 -3.52 -12.36
C MET A 100 -6.50 -3.35 -13.12
N LYS A 101 -6.46 -2.72 -14.30
CA LYS A 101 -7.63 -2.30 -15.08
C LYS A 101 -8.68 -3.40 -15.31
N ASP A 102 -8.25 -4.63 -15.58
CA ASP A 102 -9.14 -5.73 -15.95
C ASP A 102 -9.16 -6.86 -14.88
N ASN A 103 -8.65 -6.60 -13.68
CA ASN A 103 -8.51 -7.60 -12.60
C ASN A 103 -9.75 -7.73 -11.69
N GLY A 104 -10.85 -7.04 -12.00
CA GLY A 104 -12.10 -7.14 -11.25
C GLY A 104 -12.58 -8.59 -11.05
N PRO A 105 -12.64 -9.43 -12.10
CA PRO A 105 -13.02 -10.83 -11.96
C PRO A 105 -12.08 -11.65 -11.06
N ALA A 106 -10.77 -11.39 -11.11
CA ALA A 106 -9.80 -12.05 -10.24
C ALA A 106 -10.03 -11.67 -8.76
N TRP A 107 -10.32 -10.39 -8.49
CA TRP A 107 -10.66 -9.93 -7.15
C TRP A 107 -11.95 -10.57 -6.61
N ASP A 108 -12.99 -10.67 -7.45
CA ASP A 108 -14.24 -11.34 -7.09
C ASP A 108 -14.03 -12.83 -6.75
N GLU A 109 -13.15 -13.51 -7.48
CA GLU A 109 -12.78 -14.91 -7.21
C GLU A 109 -12.05 -15.03 -5.88
N ILE A 110 -11.01 -14.21 -5.66
CA ILE A 110 -10.25 -14.15 -4.39
C ILE A 110 -11.21 -13.91 -3.21
N GLY A 111 -12.14 -12.97 -3.35
CA GLY A 111 -13.12 -12.65 -2.32
C GLY A 111 -14.01 -13.84 -1.96
N LYS A 112 -14.48 -14.60 -2.96
CA LYS A 112 -15.30 -15.80 -2.73
C LYS A 112 -14.51 -16.95 -2.11
N GLU A 113 -13.33 -17.25 -2.65
CA GLU A 113 -12.50 -18.37 -2.17
C GLU A 113 -12.02 -18.17 -0.73
N ASN A 114 -11.68 -16.94 -0.36
CA ASN A 114 -11.14 -16.59 0.94
C ASN A 114 -12.21 -16.07 1.92
N GLN A 115 -13.49 -16.06 1.52
CA GLN A 115 -14.63 -15.59 2.34
C GLN A 115 -14.43 -14.16 2.87
N LEU A 116 -13.92 -13.28 2.01
CA LEU A 116 -13.72 -11.88 2.32
C LEU A 116 -15.06 -11.12 2.32
N LEU A 117 -15.06 -9.93 2.91
CA LEU A 117 -16.18 -9.00 2.75
C LEU A 117 -16.38 -8.67 1.27
N PRO A 118 -17.63 -8.62 0.77
CA PRO A 118 -17.90 -8.34 -0.63
C PRO A 118 -17.55 -6.88 -0.93
N THR A 119 -16.50 -6.70 -1.74
CA THR A 119 -16.02 -5.38 -2.19
C THR A 119 -15.72 -5.44 -3.68
N LYS A 120 -15.88 -4.31 -4.36
CA LYS A 120 -15.42 -4.18 -5.74
C LYS A 120 -13.97 -3.73 -5.78
N LEU A 121 -13.26 -4.09 -6.85
CA LEU A 121 -11.85 -3.74 -6.99
C LEU A 121 -11.62 -2.22 -6.91
N GLU A 122 -12.54 -1.42 -7.46
CA GLU A 122 -12.47 0.05 -7.47
C GLU A 122 -12.78 0.68 -6.10
N GLU A 123 -13.31 -0.08 -5.15
CA GLU A 123 -13.61 0.38 -3.78
C GLU A 123 -12.42 0.17 -2.82
N VAL A 124 -11.51 -0.75 -3.15
CA VAL A 124 -10.41 -1.18 -2.27
C VAL A 124 -9.03 -0.76 -2.73
N GLY A 125 -8.92 -0.14 -3.90
CA GLY A 125 -7.68 0.44 -4.37
C GLY A 125 -7.88 1.77 -5.08
N GLU A 126 -6.88 2.63 -4.94
CA GLU A 126 -6.79 3.89 -5.68
C GLU A 126 -5.90 3.62 -6.91
N TRP A 127 -6.55 3.24 -8.02
CA TRP A 127 -5.90 2.85 -9.28
C TRP A 127 -5.59 4.06 -10.16
#